data_AF-A0A8J3MW54-F1
#
_entry.id   AF-A0A8J3MW54-F1
#
_cell.length_a   1.000
_cell.length_b   1.000
_cell.length_c   1.000
_cell.angle_alpha   90.00
_cell.angle_beta   90.00
_cell.angle_gamma   90.00
#
_symmetry.space_group_name_H-M   'P 1'
#
loop_
_entity.id
_entity.type
_entity.pdbx_description
1 polymer ?
#
loop_
_entity_poly.entity_id
_entity_poly.type
_entity_poly.pdbx_seq_one_letter_code
_entity_poly.pdbx_strand_id
1 'polypeptide(L)'
;MGQPAPYMTKTRRIFLALCGCLLLALFASSLTACDSGTPNQKSVKTINTKNDKPPVTYSGDGKDVVIRTLYGGGLKGSLSFAPEVSIYGDGTYILGSERKGKLSSDALEKLLDSLVNTYDLPDFGERQFVDIQDMNATYLQLALNNKSMEYAYGSYGHYQPKSSSLDEYGRLGKALTAINDAVNATSNNPYGASAYALLARRTFSANANDTYPLWPLSDFTLEQAATYECGKIPENENTPNLETPCLKFTIPEHAIRLKDEQYQSIKAILSSGQGIMGEGGLYYNVTLRPLLPDEISSGKLSMLGSQQSSYMAIPLREGGPE
;
A
#
# COMPACT_ATOMS: atom_id res chain seq x y z
N MET A 1 79.57 16.66 -47.22
CA MET A 1 78.33 17.48 -47.29
C MET A 1 77.20 16.55 -46.86
N GLY A 2 76.63 16.55 -45.67
CA GLY A 2 76.32 17.64 -44.75
C GLY A 2 74.79 17.77 -44.68
N GLN A 3 74.11 16.97 -43.84
CA GLN A 3 72.70 17.19 -43.45
C GLN A 3 72.43 16.61 -42.05
N PRO A 4 71.68 17.31 -41.18
CA PRO A 4 71.57 17.00 -39.75
C PRO A 4 70.39 16.08 -39.41
N ALA A 5 70.55 15.33 -38.31
CA ALA A 5 69.52 14.49 -37.71
C ALA A 5 68.45 15.34 -36.98
N PRO A 6 67.16 14.95 -37.02
CA PRO A 6 66.10 15.66 -36.31
C PRO A 6 66.09 15.27 -34.82
N TYR A 7 66.49 16.22 -33.98
CA TYR A 7 66.11 16.27 -32.56
C TYR A 7 64.63 16.64 -32.46
N MET A 8 63.76 15.71 -32.08
CA MET A 8 62.52 15.98 -31.31
C MET A 8 61.72 14.68 -31.17
N THR A 9 61.73 14.05 -29.98
CA THR A 9 60.70 13.05 -29.61
C THR A 9 60.69 12.63 -28.12
N LYS A 10 61.13 13.48 -27.18
CA LYS A 10 60.96 13.20 -25.74
C LYS A 10 60.01 14.15 -25.00
N THR A 11 59.93 15.42 -25.40
CA THR A 11 59.15 16.42 -24.67
C THR A 11 57.63 16.30 -24.87
N ARG A 12 57.17 15.75 -26.01
CA ARG A 12 55.74 15.56 -26.30
C ARG A 12 55.07 14.44 -25.49
N ARG A 13 55.82 13.41 -25.10
CA ARG A 13 55.26 12.28 -24.33
C ARG A 13 55.04 12.62 -22.85
N ILE A 14 55.87 13.51 -22.29
CA ILE A 14 55.73 13.97 -20.91
C ILE A 14 54.53 14.93 -20.77
N PHE A 15 54.30 15.79 -21.77
CA PHE A 15 53.15 16.71 -21.75
C PHE A 15 51.79 16.00 -21.88
N LEU A 16 51.71 14.94 -22.68
CA LEU A 16 50.50 14.12 -22.81
C LEU A 16 50.21 13.29 -21.54
N ALA A 17 51.24 12.80 -20.85
CA ALA A 17 51.08 12.10 -19.58
C ALA A 17 50.62 13.04 -18.44
N LEU A 18 51.17 14.26 -18.39
CA LEU A 18 50.77 15.27 -17.39
C LEU A 18 49.33 15.78 -17.60
N CYS A 19 48.88 15.97 -18.85
CA CYS A 19 47.47 16.32 -19.12
C CYS A 19 46.50 15.19 -18.78
N GLY A 20 46.87 13.92 -19.01
CA GLY A 20 46.05 12.77 -18.65
C GLY A 20 45.86 12.61 -17.14
N CYS A 21 46.91 12.82 -16.35
CA CYS A 21 46.83 12.78 -14.88
C CYS A 21 46.04 13.96 -14.30
N LEU A 22 46.13 15.16 -14.90
CA LEU A 22 45.37 16.33 -14.44
C LEU A 22 43.86 16.15 -14.71
N LEU A 23 43.50 15.57 -15.86
CA LEU A 23 42.10 15.26 -16.20
C LEU A 23 41.52 14.15 -15.32
N LEU A 24 42.29 13.13 -14.96
CA LEU A 24 41.86 12.10 -14.00
C LEU A 24 41.69 12.66 -12.58
N ALA A 25 42.55 13.58 -12.15
CA ALA A 25 42.44 14.25 -10.86
C ALA A 25 41.24 15.21 -10.80
N LEU A 26 40.92 15.89 -11.91
CA LEU A 26 39.72 16.72 -12.05
C LEU A 26 38.44 15.88 -12.08
N PHE A 27 38.45 14.70 -12.70
CA PHE A 27 37.30 13.77 -12.67
C PHE A 27 37.08 13.15 -11.28
N ALA A 28 38.16 12.88 -10.54
CA ALA A 28 38.08 12.37 -9.17
C ALA A 28 37.57 13.43 -8.17
N SER A 29 37.81 14.72 -8.44
CA SER A 29 37.31 15.82 -7.59
C SER A 29 35.87 16.26 -7.92
N SER A 30 35.31 15.86 -9.06
CA SER A 30 33.88 16.01 -9.36
C SER A 30 32.97 14.92 -8.78
N LEU A 31 33.54 13.85 -8.19
CA LEU A 31 32.78 12.79 -7.51
C LEU A 31 32.65 13.01 -5.99
N THR A 32 33.22 14.08 -5.46
CA THR A 32 33.09 14.49 -4.05
C THR A 32 32.49 15.89 -3.94
N ALA A 33 31.33 16.08 -4.56
CA ALA A 33 30.32 16.99 -4.04
C ALA A 33 29.25 16.12 -3.36
N CYS A 34 29.66 15.37 -2.34
CA CYS A 34 28.73 14.92 -1.32
C CYS A 34 28.31 16.17 -0.57
N ASP A 35 27.10 16.61 -0.90
CA ASP A 35 26.22 17.40 -0.06
C ASP A 35 26.56 17.18 1.41
N SER A 36 27.21 18.15 2.04
CA SER A 36 27.37 18.23 3.49
C SER A 36 26.06 18.68 4.12
N GLY A 37 24.95 18.06 3.72
CA GLY A 37 23.78 17.93 4.55
C GLY A 37 24.11 16.88 5.59
N THR A 38 24.17 17.28 6.86
CA THR A 38 24.03 16.38 8.00
C THR A 38 23.02 15.29 7.61
N PRO A 39 23.39 14.00 7.54
CA PRO A 39 22.40 12.97 7.36
C PRO A 39 21.44 13.17 8.53
N ASN A 40 20.18 13.48 8.24
CA ASN A 40 19.12 13.42 9.24
C ASN A 40 19.17 12.00 9.79
N GLN A 41 19.87 11.82 10.90
CA GLN A 41 20.04 10.54 11.55
C GLN A 41 18.63 10.17 11.98
N LYS A 42 17.98 9.28 11.22
CA LYS A 42 16.62 8.83 11.50
C LYS A 42 16.62 8.41 12.96
N SER A 43 15.85 9.10 13.80
CA SER A 43 15.77 8.78 15.22
C SER A 43 15.16 7.39 15.34
N VAL A 44 16.02 6.40 15.63
CA VAL A 44 15.60 5.01 15.85
C VAL A 44 15.20 4.88 17.30
N LYS A 45 13.98 4.41 17.52
CA LYS A 45 13.41 4.08 18.83
C LYS A 45 13.38 2.59 19.02
N THR A 46 13.41 2.16 20.28
CA THR A 46 13.49 0.75 20.65
C THR A 46 12.49 0.46 21.76
N ILE A 47 11.66 -0.56 21.56
CA ILE A 47 10.80 -1.14 22.58
C ILE A 47 11.43 -2.46 23.02
N ASN A 48 11.78 -2.53 24.29
CA ASN A 48 12.32 -3.75 24.87
C ASN A 48 11.19 -4.77 25.00
N THR A 49 11.37 -5.93 24.38
CA THR A 49 10.44 -7.04 24.50
C THR A 49 10.66 -7.82 25.78
N LYS A 50 9.60 -8.27 26.44
CA LYS A 50 9.70 -9.17 27.61
C LYS A 50 10.31 -10.53 27.21
N ASN A 51 10.88 -11.24 28.19
CA ASN A 51 11.39 -12.61 28.07
C ASN A 51 12.54 -12.80 27.06
N ASP A 52 13.55 -11.92 27.09
CA ASP A 52 14.79 -12.00 26.28
C ASP A 52 14.59 -12.07 24.76
N LYS A 53 13.45 -11.59 24.27
CA LYS A 53 13.17 -11.52 22.83
C LYS A 53 13.94 -10.36 22.17
N PRO A 54 14.13 -10.41 20.84
CA PRO A 54 14.71 -9.29 20.12
C PRO A 54 13.83 -8.05 20.26
N PRO A 55 14.40 -6.89 20.60
CA PRO A 55 13.62 -5.67 20.77
C PRO A 55 13.00 -5.22 19.44
N VAL A 56 11.90 -4.47 19.53
CA VAL A 56 11.27 -3.83 18.36
C VAL A 56 11.91 -2.47 18.12
N THR A 57 12.58 -2.32 16.99
CA THR A 57 13.22 -1.08 16.57
C THR A 57 12.43 -0.43 15.45
N TYR A 58 12.14 0.86 15.57
CA TYR A 58 11.40 1.59 14.55
C TYR A 58 11.90 3.02 14.40
N SER A 59 11.73 3.60 13.23
CA SER A 59 11.99 5.02 12.98
C SER A 59 10.74 5.71 12.44
N GLY A 60 10.90 6.97 12.02
CA GLY A 60 9.85 7.69 11.30
C GLY A 60 9.59 7.19 9.86
N ASP A 61 10.23 6.11 9.42
CA ASP A 61 9.95 5.50 8.12
C ASP A 61 8.59 4.81 8.13
N GLY A 62 7.79 5.06 7.09
CA GLY A 62 6.46 4.47 6.92
C GLY A 62 6.47 2.95 6.73
N LYS A 63 7.64 2.34 6.53
CA LYS A 63 7.80 0.89 6.38
C LYS A 63 8.19 0.16 7.66
N ASP A 64 8.77 0.86 8.64
CA ASP A 64 9.32 0.23 9.85
C ASP A 64 8.22 -0.30 10.76
N VAL A 65 7.12 0.45 10.81
CA VAL A 65 5.89 0.12 11.55
C VAL A 65 4.71 0.33 10.61
N VAL A 66 3.91 -0.71 10.43
CA VAL A 66 2.58 -0.61 9.83
C VAL A 66 1.61 -1.34 10.74
N ILE A 67 0.67 -0.60 11.33
CA ILE A 67 -0.48 -1.15 12.06
C ILE A 67 -1.70 -0.83 11.21
N ARG A 68 -2.33 -1.84 10.63
CA ARG A 68 -3.41 -1.65 9.68
C ARG A 68 -4.58 -2.57 9.98
N THR A 69 -5.78 -2.02 10.06
CA THR A 69 -7.01 -2.79 10.18
C THR A 69 -7.77 -2.77 8.87
N LEU A 70 -8.23 -3.93 8.42
CA LEU A 70 -9.15 -4.09 7.29
C LEU A 70 -10.39 -4.82 7.77
N TYR A 71 -11.54 -4.46 7.21
CA TYR A 71 -12.78 -5.19 7.42
C TYR A 71 -13.12 -5.97 6.16
N GLY A 72 -13.49 -7.24 6.28
CA GLY A 72 -13.91 -8.05 5.14
C GLY A 72 -14.42 -9.43 5.55
N GLY A 73 -14.98 -10.15 4.59
CA GLY A 73 -15.65 -11.44 4.81
C GLY A 73 -17.13 -11.39 4.49
N GLY A 74 -17.79 -12.55 4.55
CA GLY A 74 -19.21 -12.69 4.18
C GLY A 74 -19.45 -13.10 2.72
N LEU A 75 -20.55 -13.85 2.50
CA LEU A 75 -21.16 -14.06 1.17
C LEU A 75 -21.71 -12.76 0.54
N LYS A 76 -21.76 -11.66 1.32
CA LYS A 76 -22.20 -10.33 0.88
C LYS A 76 -21.02 -9.45 0.44
N GLY A 77 -20.22 -9.91 -0.51
CA GLY A 77 -19.42 -9.09 -1.44
C GLY A 77 -18.87 -7.74 -0.94
N SER A 78 -18.38 -7.65 0.30
CA SER A 78 -17.86 -6.41 0.86
C SER A 78 -16.39 -6.29 0.50
N LEU A 79 -16.14 -5.77 -0.70
CA LEU A 79 -14.80 -5.36 -1.09
C LEU A 79 -14.45 -4.12 -0.28
N SER A 80 -13.54 -4.26 0.68
CA SER A 80 -13.00 -3.09 1.37
C SER A 80 -11.85 -2.53 0.53
N PHE A 81 -12.16 -1.45 -0.19
CA PHE A 81 -11.22 -0.76 -1.06
C PHE A 81 -10.10 -0.05 -0.28
N ALA A 82 -10.27 0.20 1.02
CA ALA A 82 -9.29 0.88 1.84
C ALA A 82 -9.28 0.30 3.27
N PRO A 83 -8.13 0.32 3.95
CA PRO A 83 -8.08 0.01 5.37
C PRO A 83 -8.98 0.93 6.19
N GLU A 84 -9.51 0.45 7.32
CA GLU A 84 -10.24 1.29 8.27
C GLU A 84 -9.28 2.25 8.98
N VAL A 85 -8.14 1.72 9.42
CA VAL A 85 -7.06 2.48 10.06
C VAL A 85 -5.72 2.01 9.50
N SER A 86 -4.79 2.95 9.29
CA SER A 86 -3.37 2.66 9.06
C SER A 86 -2.51 3.60 9.88
N ILE A 87 -1.60 3.07 10.73
CA ILE A 87 -0.70 3.82 11.60
C ILE A 87 0.75 3.48 11.25
N TYR A 88 1.62 4.50 11.21
CA TYR A 88 3.01 4.40 10.80
C TYR A 88 3.99 4.73 11.94
N GLY A 89 5.28 4.41 11.75
CA GLY A 89 6.35 4.57 12.76
C GLY A 89 6.67 6.01 13.17
N ASP A 90 6.25 6.98 12.36
CA ASP A 90 6.31 8.40 12.72
C ASP A 90 5.09 8.86 13.54
N GLY A 91 4.11 7.99 13.77
CA GLY A 91 2.85 8.27 14.47
C GLY A 91 1.75 8.83 13.56
N THR A 92 2.01 9.02 12.26
CA THR A 92 0.95 9.39 11.32
C THR A 92 -0.07 8.26 11.29
N TYR A 93 -1.36 8.61 11.33
CA TYR A 93 -2.42 7.66 11.06
C TYR A 93 -3.36 8.18 9.97
N ILE A 94 -3.94 7.26 9.22
CA ILE A 94 -4.92 7.50 8.17
C ILE A 94 -6.17 6.68 8.51
N LEU A 95 -7.33 7.32 8.46
CA LEU A 95 -8.65 6.70 8.67
C LEU A 95 -9.32 6.56 7.29
N GLY A 96 -9.66 5.34 6.90
CA GLY A 96 -10.06 5.06 5.53
C GLY A 96 -8.92 5.37 4.56
N SER A 97 -9.26 6.14 3.52
CA SER A 97 -8.31 6.75 2.58
C SER A 97 -8.39 8.28 2.56
N GLU A 98 -9.12 8.90 3.48
CA GLU A 98 -9.57 10.28 3.33
C GLU A 98 -9.10 11.23 4.43
N ARG A 99 -8.88 10.72 5.64
CA ARG A 99 -8.60 11.56 6.81
C ARG A 99 -7.30 11.15 7.45
N LYS A 100 -6.50 12.12 7.88
CA LYS A 100 -5.21 11.89 8.54
C LYS A 100 -5.18 12.47 9.94
N GLY A 101 -4.29 11.98 10.77
CA GLY A 101 -3.91 12.59 12.02
C GLY A 101 -2.54 12.13 12.48
N LYS A 102 -2.20 12.48 13.72
CA LYS A 102 -0.87 12.25 14.29
C LYS A 102 -1.00 11.82 15.75
N LEU A 103 -0.42 10.69 16.10
CA LEU A 103 -0.14 10.29 17.47
C LEU A 103 1.06 11.08 17.98
N SER A 104 1.06 11.43 19.26
CA SER A 104 2.29 11.86 19.92
C SER A 104 3.29 10.70 19.97
N SER A 105 4.57 11.03 20.13
CA SER A 105 5.64 10.06 20.36
C SER A 105 5.27 9.05 21.45
N ASP A 106 4.82 9.54 22.60
CA ASP A 106 4.51 8.74 23.78
C ASP A 106 3.26 7.88 23.56
N ALA A 107 2.27 8.37 22.80
CA ALA A 107 1.07 7.61 22.48
C ALA A 107 1.39 6.45 21.53
N LEU A 108 2.23 6.68 20.51
CA LEU A 108 2.69 5.62 19.62
C LEU A 108 3.52 4.57 20.38
N GLU A 109 4.46 5.02 21.23
CA GLU A 109 5.30 4.12 22.01
C GLU A 109 4.45 3.24 22.96
N LYS A 110 3.48 3.84 23.66
CA LYS A 110 2.53 3.09 24.51
C LYS A 110 1.67 2.10 23.72
N LEU A 111 1.22 2.50 22.53
CA LEU A 111 0.45 1.59 21.67
C LEU A 111 1.31 0.40 21.26
N LEU A 112 2.51 0.63 20.75
CA LEU A 112 3.42 -0.43 20.32
C LEU A 112 3.83 -1.34 21.49
N ASP A 113 4.15 -0.77 22.66
CA ASP A 113 4.43 -1.53 23.88
C ASP A 113 3.22 -2.39 24.27
N SER A 114 1.99 -1.86 24.18
CA SER A 114 0.79 -2.64 24.45
C SER A 114 0.63 -3.81 23.48
N LEU A 115 0.80 -3.58 22.17
CA LEU A 115 0.70 -4.62 21.14
C LEU A 115 1.76 -5.72 21.30
N VAL A 116 2.96 -5.35 21.72
CA VAL A 116 4.12 -6.26 21.78
C VAL A 116 4.28 -6.94 23.14
N ASN A 117 4.09 -6.22 24.25
CA ASN A 117 4.41 -6.69 25.60
C ASN A 117 3.20 -6.91 26.52
N THR A 118 2.02 -6.39 26.15
CA THR A 118 0.79 -6.57 26.94
C THR A 118 -0.14 -7.58 26.28
N TYR A 119 -0.30 -7.48 24.96
CA TYR A 119 -1.11 -8.42 24.17
C TYR A 119 -0.27 -9.52 23.53
N ASP A 120 1.06 -9.41 23.53
CA ASP A 120 2.02 -10.37 22.99
C ASP A 120 1.67 -10.86 21.56
N LEU A 121 1.16 -9.96 20.72
CA LEU A 121 0.73 -10.32 19.36
C LEU A 121 1.81 -11.10 18.59
N PRO A 122 3.10 -10.69 18.57
CA PRO A 122 4.12 -11.39 17.81
C PRO A 122 4.34 -12.85 18.19
N ASP A 123 3.83 -13.26 19.35
CA ASP A 123 4.05 -14.56 19.97
C ASP A 123 2.84 -15.49 19.91
N PHE A 124 1.75 -15.06 19.30
CA PHE A 124 0.57 -15.90 19.16
C PHE A 124 0.89 -17.21 18.41
N GLY A 125 0.38 -18.31 18.96
CA GLY A 125 0.40 -19.61 18.29
C GLY A 125 -0.61 -19.69 17.14
N GLU A 126 -1.71 -18.95 17.23
CA GLU A 126 -2.77 -18.92 16.23
C GLU A 126 -2.96 -17.51 15.67
N ARG A 127 -3.23 -17.42 14.36
CA ARG A 127 -3.41 -16.15 13.64
C ARG A 127 -4.79 -15.98 13.04
N GLN A 128 -5.62 -17.01 13.09
CA GLN A 128 -6.89 -17.07 12.39
C GLN A 128 -7.98 -17.40 13.39
N PHE A 129 -8.58 -16.36 13.99
CA PHE A 129 -9.67 -16.50 14.95
C PHE A 129 -11.01 -16.26 14.27
N VAL A 130 -11.30 -17.09 13.27
CA VAL A 130 -12.56 -17.11 12.51
C VAL A 130 -12.91 -18.57 12.24
N ASP A 131 -13.97 -19.07 12.88
CA ASP A 131 -14.33 -20.50 12.79
C ASP A 131 -15.65 -20.77 12.03
N ILE A 132 -16.38 -19.72 11.67
CA ILE A 132 -17.50 -19.78 10.74
C ILE A 132 -17.06 -19.20 9.40
N GLN A 133 -17.15 -20.02 8.35
CA GLN A 133 -16.92 -19.58 6.98
C GLN A 133 -17.97 -18.53 6.59
N ASP A 134 -17.58 -17.59 5.72
CA ASP A 134 -18.50 -16.55 5.22
C ASP A 134 -19.11 -15.64 6.29
N MET A 135 -18.38 -15.37 7.38
CA MET A 135 -18.69 -14.28 8.31
C MET A 135 -17.73 -13.11 8.14
N ASN A 136 -18.20 -11.92 8.54
CA ASN A 136 -17.36 -10.73 8.55
C ASN A 136 -16.30 -10.86 9.66
N ALA A 137 -15.09 -10.42 9.36
CA ALA A 137 -13.96 -10.40 10.27
C ALA A 137 -13.17 -9.09 10.12
N THR A 138 -12.47 -8.74 11.19
CA THR A 138 -11.46 -7.68 11.18
C THR A 138 -10.09 -8.33 11.04
N TYR A 139 -9.34 -7.88 10.05
CA TYR A 139 -7.97 -8.31 9.78
C TYR A 139 -7.00 -7.25 10.27
N LEU A 140 -6.02 -7.65 11.05
CA LEU A 140 -4.93 -6.80 11.52
C LEU A 140 -3.65 -7.19 10.81
N GLN A 141 -3.12 -6.30 9.98
CA GLN A 141 -1.73 -6.36 9.53
C GLN A 141 -0.85 -5.62 10.53
N LEU A 142 0.15 -6.30 11.06
CA LEU A 142 1.17 -5.76 11.96
C LEU A 142 2.56 -6.01 11.36
N ALA A 143 3.16 -4.97 10.79
CA ALA A 143 4.55 -5.00 10.35
C ALA A 143 5.45 -4.32 11.38
N LEU A 144 6.41 -5.08 11.93
CA LEU A 144 7.42 -4.62 12.88
C LEU A 144 8.77 -5.24 12.50
N ASN A 145 9.88 -4.49 12.58
CA ASN A 145 11.22 -5.00 12.28
C ASN A 145 11.31 -5.74 10.92
N ASN A 146 10.67 -5.21 9.88
CA ASN A 146 10.57 -5.86 8.55
C ASN A 146 9.86 -7.23 8.54
N LYS A 147 9.17 -7.60 9.61
CA LYS A 147 8.32 -8.80 9.68
C LYS A 147 6.86 -8.39 9.64
N SER A 148 6.15 -8.83 8.61
CA SER A 148 4.69 -8.67 8.52
C SER A 148 3.99 -9.87 9.15
N MET A 149 3.06 -9.59 10.05
CA MET A 149 2.15 -10.56 10.64
C MET A 149 0.73 -10.15 10.33
N GLU A 150 -0.15 -11.14 10.30
CA GLU A 150 -1.55 -10.93 10.01
C GLU A 150 -2.38 -11.73 11.00
N TYR A 151 -3.45 -11.13 11.51
CA TYR A 151 -4.39 -11.75 12.42
C TYR A 151 -5.82 -11.53 11.90
N ALA A 152 -6.63 -12.58 11.85
CA ALA A 152 -8.06 -12.47 11.60
C ALA A 152 -8.83 -12.59 12.91
N TYR A 153 -9.76 -11.67 13.14
CA TYR A 153 -10.62 -11.62 14.33
C TYR A 153 -12.08 -11.57 13.90
N GLY A 154 -12.85 -12.62 14.20
CA GLY A 154 -14.27 -12.70 13.89
C GLY A 154 -14.99 -13.62 14.86
N SER A 155 -16.06 -14.27 14.40
CA SER A 155 -16.74 -15.29 15.19
C SER A 155 -15.81 -16.47 15.48
N TYR A 156 -15.61 -16.76 16.76
CA TYR A 156 -14.69 -17.79 17.25
C TYR A 156 -15.26 -18.45 18.52
N GLY A 157 -15.15 -19.76 18.64
CA GLY A 157 -15.57 -20.53 19.82
C GLY A 157 -16.60 -21.63 19.58
N HIS A 158 -17.03 -21.84 18.33
CA HIS A 158 -18.03 -22.84 17.95
C HIS A 158 -17.48 -24.27 18.03
N TYR A 159 -16.18 -24.48 17.79
CA TYR A 159 -15.55 -25.81 17.75
C TYR A 159 -14.65 -26.12 18.96
N GLN A 160 -15.13 -25.89 20.19
CA GLN A 160 -14.41 -26.17 21.45
C GLN A 160 -12.90 -25.81 21.40
N PRO A 161 -12.55 -24.53 21.24
CA PRO A 161 -11.16 -24.11 21.17
C PRO A 161 -10.39 -24.41 22.46
N LYS A 162 -9.08 -24.53 22.33
CA LYS A 162 -8.17 -24.66 23.48
C LYS A 162 -8.22 -23.37 24.32
N SER A 163 -7.98 -23.48 25.63
CA SER A 163 -7.93 -22.32 26.52
C SER A 163 -6.90 -21.28 26.10
N SER A 164 -5.76 -21.72 25.55
CA SER A 164 -4.73 -20.83 24.99
C SER A 164 -5.25 -20.02 23.81
N SER A 165 -6.00 -20.63 22.90
CA SER A 165 -6.56 -19.93 21.74
C SER A 165 -7.65 -18.94 22.14
N LEU A 166 -8.47 -19.26 23.16
CA LEU A 166 -9.44 -18.30 23.70
C LEU A 166 -8.78 -17.09 24.37
N ASP A 167 -7.65 -17.32 25.05
CA ASP A 167 -6.86 -16.23 25.63
C ASP A 167 -6.24 -15.33 24.55
N GLU A 168 -5.61 -15.91 23.53
CA GLU A 168 -5.07 -15.17 22.37
C GLU A 168 -6.18 -14.41 21.62
N TYR A 169 -7.34 -15.03 21.39
CA TYR A 169 -8.51 -14.36 20.83
C TYR A 169 -8.94 -13.14 21.67
N GLY A 170 -9.03 -13.30 22.99
CA GLY A 170 -9.37 -12.21 23.91
C GLY A 170 -8.32 -11.09 23.91
N ARG A 171 -7.04 -11.42 23.81
CA ARG A 171 -5.94 -10.44 23.68
C ARG A 171 -5.97 -9.72 22.34
N LEU A 172 -6.29 -10.41 21.24
CA LEU A 172 -6.48 -9.79 19.92
C LEU A 172 -7.61 -8.77 19.94
N GLY A 173 -8.75 -9.11 20.53
CA GLY A 173 -9.88 -8.19 20.66
C GLY A 173 -9.50 -6.91 21.42
N LYS A 174 -8.77 -7.03 22.54
CA LYS A 174 -8.25 -5.88 23.29
C LYS A 174 -7.22 -5.07 22.50
N ALA A 175 -6.36 -5.73 21.72
CA ALA A 175 -5.40 -5.06 20.86
C ALA A 175 -6.10 -4.21 19.78
N LEU A 176 -7.14 -4.76 19.13
CA LEU A 176 -7.96 -4.02 18.16
C LEU A 176 -8.65 -2.81 18.80
N THR A 177 -9.20 -2.97 20.01
CA THR A 177 -9.75 -1.84 20.78
C THR A 177 -8.69 -0.78 21.05
N ALA A 178 -7.50 -1.17 21.52
CA ALA A 178 -6.42 -0.22 21.80
C ALA A 178 -5.94 0.56 20.55
N ILE A 179 -5.93 -0.09 19.38
CA ILE A 179 -5.61 0.57 18.10
C ILE A 179 -6.67 1.63 17.77
N ASN A 180 -7.96 1.28 17.90
CA ASN A 180 -9.06 2.20 17.64
C ASN A 180 -9.10 3.36 18.65
N ASP A 181 -8.81 3.10 19.92
CA ASP A 181 -8.77 4.13 20.98
C ASP A 181 -7.55 5.07 20.85
N ALA A 182 -6.47 4.60 20.24
CA ALA A 182 -5.28 5.42 20.03
C ALA A 182 -5.51 6.55 19.01
N VAL A 183 -6.36 6.33 18.00
CA VAL A 183 -6.60 7.28 16.92
C VAL A 183 -7.74 8.24 17.25
N ASN A 184 -7.62 9.50 16.83
CA ASN A 184 -8.74 10.42 16.94
C ASN A 184 -9.70 10.20 15.75
N ALA A 185 -10.73 9.39 15.97
CA ALA A 185 -11.78 9.10 14.99
C ALA A 185 -12.50 10.36 14.46
N THR A 186 -12.43 11.49 15.17
CA THR A 186 -13.03 12.78 14.81
C THR A 186 -12.10 13.72 14.04
N SER A 187 -10.89 13.28 13.68
CA SER A 187 -10.01 14.09 12.83
C SER A 187 -10.71 14.47 11.52
N ASN A 188 -10.70 15.76 11.21
CA ASN A 188 -11.24 16.33 9.97
C ASN A 188 -10.13 16.77 9.00
N ASN A 189 -8.87 16.47 9.31
CA ASN A 189 -7.75 16.84 8.44
C ASN A 189 -7.75 15.91 7.20
N PRO A 190 -7.88 16.44 5.98
CA PRO A 190 -7.87 15.62 4.79
C PRO A 190 -6.50 14.97 4.56
N TYR A 191 -6.52 13.73 4.09
CA TYR A 191 -5.33 13.03 3.62
C TYR A 191 -5.00 13.48 2.19
N GLY A 192 -3.89 14.23 2.05
CA GLY A 192 -3.35 14.62 0.75
C GLY A 192 -2.45 13.54 0.20
N ALA A 193 -3.01 12.60 -0.56
CA ALA A 193 -2.23 11.57 -1.25
C ALA A 193 -1.43 12.17 -2.40
N SER A 194 -0.24 11.63 -2.63
CA SER A 194 0.63 12.00 -3.76
C SER A 194 0.46 11.09 -4.98
N ALA A 195 -0.30 10.00 -4.85
CA ALA A 195 -0.57 9.07 -5.94
C ALA A 195 -1.92 8.37 -5.72
N TYR A 196 -2.51 7.90 -6.82
CA TYR A 196 -3.83 7.28 -6.83
C TYR A 196 -3.79 5.97 -7.60
N ALA A 197 -4.48 4.96 -7.07
CA ALA A 197 -4.86 3.78 -7.83
C ALA A 197 -6.18 4.05 -8.58
N LEU A 198 -6.24 3.66 -9.84
CA LEU A 198 -7.49 3.44 -10.54
C LEU A 198 -8.02 2.07 -10.14
N LEU A 199 -9.32 2.02 -9.86
CA LEU A 199 -10.08 0.80 -9.74
C LEU A 199 -11.28 0.91 -10.69
N ALA A 200 -11.41 0.00 -11.64
CA ALA A 200 -12.42 0.02 -12.69
C ALA A 200 -13.16 -1.32 -12.78
N ARG A 201 -14.48 -1.28 -12.78
CA ARG A 201 -15.33 -2.47 -12.84
C ARG A 201 -16.50 -2.24 -13.79
N ARG A 202 -16.80 -3.20 -14.67
CA ARG A 202 -18.04 -3.16 -15.45
C ARG A 202 -19.26 -3.28 -14.54
N THR A 203 -20.25 -2.42 -14.76
CA THR A 203 -21.53 -2.45 -14.05
C THR A 203 -22.69 -2.69 -15.01
N PHE A 204 -23.67 -3.47 -14.54
CA PHE A 204 -24.92 -3.77 -15.26
C PHE A 204 -26.13 -3.11 -14.59
N SER A 205 -25.91 -2.43 -13.47
CA SER A 205 -26.95 -1.71 -12.73
C SER A 205 -27.08 -0.23 -13.15
N ALA A 206 -26.28 0.22 -14.13
CA ALA A 206 -26.41 1.55 -14.69
C ALA A 206 -27.79 1.71 -15.37
N ASN A 207 -28.47 2.81 -15.06
CA ASN A 207 -29.74 3.14 -15.68
C ASN A 207 -29.47 3.69 -17.09
N ALA A 208 -29.95 2.98 -18.11
CA ALA A 208 -29.75 3.37 -19.51
C ALA A 208 -30.36 4.75 -19.87
N ASN A 209 -31.23 5.31 -19.03
CA ASN A 209 -31.81 6.63 -19.22
C ASN A 209 -30.95 7.77 -18.63
N ASP A 210 -29.96 7.45 -17.80
CA ASP A 210 -29.07 8.46 -17.21
C ASP A 210 -27.93 8.81 -18.19
N THR A 211 -27.45 10.05 -18.11
CA THR A 211 -26.26 10.46 -18.86
C THR A 211 -25.02 10.23 -18.00
N TYR A 212 -24.10 9.40 -18.48
CA TYR A 212 -22.82 9.14 -17.82
C TYR A 212 -21.67 9.80 -18.59
N PRO A 213 -20.67 10.36 -17.91
CA PRO A 213 -19.50 10.89 -18.57
C PRO A 213 -18.72 9.80 -19.30
N LEU A 214 -18.06 10.18 -20.39
CA LEU A 214 -17.25 9.26 -21.19
C LEU A 214 -15.84 9.11 -20.60
N TRP A 215 -15.24 7.93 -20.82
CA TRP A 215 -13.86 7.67 -20.46
C TRP A 215 -12.89 8.67 -21.14
N PRO A 216 -12.04 9.39 -20.38
CA PRO A 216 -11.25 10.49 -20.93
C PRO A 216 -9.85 10.09 -21.44
N LEU A 217 -9.37 8.89 -21.14
CA LEU A 217 -7.99 8.51 -21.43
C LEU A 217 -7.88 7.84 -22.81
N SER A 218 -6.73 8.05 -23.45
CA SER A 218 -6.36 7.39 -24.71
C SER A 218 -5.26 6.35 -24.56
N ASP A 219 -4.55 6.32 -23.42
CA ASP A 219 -3.49 5.35 -23.13
C ASP A 219 -4.02 3.92 -23.08
N PHE A 220 -5.23 3.74 -22.53
CA PHE A 220 -5.92 2.46 -22.42
C PHE A 220 -7.43 2.69 -22.31
N THR A 221 -8.20 1.68 -22.71
CA THR A 221 -9.66 1.68 -22.61
C THR A 221 -10.11 1.31 -21.20
N LEU A 222 -11.32 1.73 -20.84
CA LEU A 222 -11.93 1.37 -19.57
C LEU A 222 -12.19 -0.14 -19.48
N GLU A 223 -12.50 -0.78 -20.60
CA GLU A 223 -12.55 -2.23 -20.72
C GLU A 223 -11.19 -2.90 -20.41
N GLN A 224 -10.08 -2.36 -20.92
CA GLN A 224 -8.73 -2.88 -20.64
C GLN A 224 -8.41 -2.74 -19.15
N ALA A 225 -8.71 -1.60 -18.52
CA ALA A 225 -8.52 -1.40 -17.10
C ALA A 225 -9.33 -2.40 -16.26
N ALA A 226 -10.62 -2.55 -16.57
CA ALA A 226 -11.49 -3.48 -15.86
C ALA A 226 -11.08 -4.95 -16.05
N THR A 227 -10.66 -5.33 -17.26
CA THR A 227 -10.16 -6.69 -17.55
C THR A 227 -8.85 -6.98 -16.85
N TYR A 228 -7.96 -5.99 -16.77
CA TYR A 228 -6.66 -6.14 -16.13
C TYR A 228 -6.77 -6.34 -14.62
N GLU A 229 -7.73 -5.67 -13.99
CA GLU A 229 -8.03 -5.84 -12.58
C GLU A 229 -8.82 -7.12 -12.33
N CYS A 230 -9.95 -7.31 -13.01
CA CYS A 230 -10.91 -8.38 -12.69
C CYS A 230 -10.83 -9.65 -13.54
N GLY A 231 -9.95 -9.70 -14.55
CA GLY A 231 -10.00 -10.72 -15.58
C GLY A 231 -11.15 -10.50 -16.59
N LYS A 232 -11.17 -11.33 -17.64
CA LYS A 232 -12.19 -11.25 -18.69
C LYS A 232 -13.57 -11.68 -18.18
N ILE A 233 -14.59 -10.93 -18.58
CA ILE A 233 -15.98 -11.31 -18.35
C ILE A 233 -16.34 -12.49 -19.25
N PRO A 234 -16.90 -13.60 -18.73
CA PRO A 234 -17.31 -14.73 -19.55
C PRO A 234 -18.35 -14.33 -20.61
N GLU A 235 -18.26 -14.91 -21.81
CA GLU A 235 -19.11 -14.56 -22.97
C GLU A 235 -20.61 -14.92 -22.79
N ASN A 236 -20.97 -15.76 -21.80
CA ASN A 236 -22.28 -16.40 -21.68
C ASN A 236 -23.07 -16.03 -20.39
N GLU A 237 -23.14 -14.76 -19.99
CA GLU A 237 -23.93 -14.38 -18.80
C GLU A 237 -25.41 -14.11 -19.14
N ASN A 238 -26.19 -15.18 -19.36
CA ASN A 238 -27.64 -15.20 -19.14
C ASN A 238 -27.95 -15.64 -17.69
N THR A 239 -27.19 -15.14 -16.71
CA THR A 239 -27.40 -15.45 -15.30
C THR A 239 -28.31 -14.43 -14.64
N PRO A 240 -29.22 -14.82 -13.74
CA PRO A 240 -30.12 -13.89 -13.05
C PRO A 240 -29.41 -12.77 -12.26
N ASN A 241 -28.15 -12.99 -11.91
CA ASN A 241 -27.25 -11.97 -11.37
C ASN A 241 -26.18 -11.67 -12.44
N LEU A 242 -26.37 -10.57 -13.18
CA LEU A 242 -25.42 -10.06 -14.18
C LEU A 242 -24.22 -9.34 -13.53
N GLU A 243 -24.18 -9.24 -12.20
CA GLU A 243 -22.96 -8.85 -11.52
C GLU A 243 -21.95 -10.00 -11.61
N THR A 244 -21.11 -9.91 -12.64
CA THR A 244 -19.97 -10.79 -12.95
C THR A 244 -19.15 -11.20 -11.71
N PRO A 245 -18.37 -12.30 -11.80
CA PRO A 245 -17.45 -12.74 -10.74
C PRO A 245 -16.49 -11.66 -10.21
N CYS A 246 -16.26 -10.59 -10.99
CA CYS A 246 -15.48 -9.40 -10.64
C CYS A 246 -15.90 -8.74 -9.31
N LEU A 247 -17.13 -8.99 -8.82
CA LEU A 247 -17.51 -8.66 -7.43
C LEU A 247 -17.93 -9.85 -6.57
N LYS A 248 -18.07 -11.03 -7.15
CA LYS A 248 -18.51 -12.16 -6.35
C LYS A 248 -17.36 -12.65 -5.48
N PHE A 249 -16.11 -12.81 -6.00
CA PHE A 249 -15.09 -13.58 -5.27
C PHE A 249 -13.60 -13.21 -5.41
N THR A 250 -13.20 -12.13 -6.10
CA THR A 250 -11.76 -11.94 -6.39
C THR A 250 -11.26 -10.51 -6.24
N ILE A 251 -10.27 -10.32 -5.36
CA ILE A 251 -9.33 -9.20 -5.44
C ILE A 251 -8.68 -9.19 -6.82
N PRO A 252 -8.41 -8.00 -7.40
CA PRO A 252 -7.71 -7.93 -8.66
C PRO A 252 -6.27 -8.43 -8.55
N GLU A 253 -5.75 -9.10 -9.58
CA GLU A 253 -4.36 -9.59 -9.58
C GLU A 253 -3.34 -8.44 -9.57
N HIS A 254 -3.74 -7.30 -10.12
CA HIS A 254 -2.95 -6.08 -10.21
C HIS A 254 -3.88 -4.87 -10.13
N ALA A 255 -3.35 -3.71 -9.74
CA ALA A 255 -4.06 -2.43 -9.80
C ALA A 255 -3.24 -1.40 -10.58
N ILE A 256 -3.91 -0.43 -11.20
CA ILE A 256 -3.24 0.60 -11.99
C ILE A 256 -2.92 1.81 -11.10
N ARG A 257 -1.65 2.11 -10.92
CA ARG A 257 -1.20 3.41 -10.41
C ARG A 257 -1.26 4.43 -11.54
N LEU A 258 -2.08 5.44 -11.38
CA LEU A 258 -2.24 6.50 -12.37
C LEU A 258 -1.01 7.40 -12.41
N LYS A 259 -0.66 7.84 -13.63
CA LYS A 259 0.19 9.03 -13.83
C LYS A 259 -0.58 10.29 -13.44
N ASP A 260 0.13 11.36 -13.09
CA ASP A 260 -0.49 12.61 -12.66
C ASP A 260 -1.48 13.17 -13.70
N GLU A 261 -1.12 13.14 -14.98
CA GLU A 261 -1.96 13.61 -16.09
C GLU A 261 -3.24 12.77 -16.26
N GLN A 262 -3.13 11.45 -16.08
CA GLN A 262 -4.26 10.52 -16.11
C GLN A 262 -5.21 10.79 -14.94
N TYR A 263 -4.64 10.96 -13.73
CA TYR A 263 -5.40 11.30 -12.54
C TYR A 263 -6.17 12.61 -12.71
N GLN A 264 -5.53 13.68 -13.18
CA GLN A 264 -6.20 14.98 -13.37
C GLN A 264 -7.33 14.89 -14.40
N SER A 265 -7.10 14.17 -15.50
CA SER A 265 -8.12 13.96 -16.55
C SER A 265 -9.37 13.26 -16.00
N ILE A 266 -9.20 12.19 -15.20
CA ILE A 266 -10.33 11.46 -14.61
C ILE A 266 -10.99 12.30 -13.50
N LYS A 267 -10.19 12.94 -12.63
CA LYS A 267 -10.69 13.75 -11.52
C LYS A 267 -11.53 14.95 -11.97
N ALA A 268 -11.17 15.57 -13.09
CA ALA A 268 -11.96 16.67 -13.68
C ALA A 268 -13.40 16.26 -13.99
N ILE A 269 -13.64 14.96 -14.16
CA ILE A 269 -14.94 14.36 -14.44
C ILE A 269 -15.59 13.81 -13.16
N LEU A 270 -14.83 13.17 -12.27
CA LEU A 270 -15.32 12.59 -11.02
C LEU A 270 -15.18 13.58 -9.85
N SER A 271 -16.25 14.32 -9.55
CA SER A 271 -16.27 15.30 -8.45
C SER A 271 -16.02 14.71 -7.05
N SER A 272 -16.34 13.43 -6.84
CA SER A 272 -16.17 12.71 -5.56
C SER A 272 -15.04 11.67 -5.59
N GLY A 273 -14.26 11.61 -6.67
CA GLY A 273 -13.25 10.56 -6.86
C GLY A 273 -13.85 9.17 -7.17
N GLN A 274 -15.18 9.04 -7.27
CA GLN A 274 -15.84 7.81 -7.69
C GLN A 274 -17.08 8.11 -8.53
N GLY A 275 -17.48 7.19 -9.41
CA GLY A 275 -18.69 7.34 -10.21
C GLY A 275 -18.81 6.31 -11.33
N ILE A 276 -19.86 6.45 -12.14
CA ILE A 276 -20.07 5.62 -13.33
C ILE A 276 -19.59 6.37 -14.57
N MET A 277 -18.82 5.70 -15.42
CA MET A 277 -18.41 6.20 -16.73
C MET A 277 -18.85 5.26 -17.86
N GLY A 278 -19.06 5.84 -19.04
CA GLY A 278 -19.41 5.12 -20.27
C GLY A 278 -18.24 4.96 -21.25
N GLU A 279 -18.18 3.80 -21.90
CA GLU A 279 -17.26 3.53 -23.02
C GLU A 279 -17.92 2.52 -23.98
N GLY A 280 -18.02 2.86 -25.27
CA GLY A 280 -18.53 1.92 -26.28
C GLY A 280 -19.95 1.38 -26.04
N GLY A 281 -20.81 2.15 -25.34
CA GLY A 281 -22.15 1.70 -24.94
C GLY A 281 -22.19 0.79 -23.71
N LEU A 282 -21.04 0.59 -23.04
CA LEU A 282 -20.90 -0.12 -21.78
C LEU A 282 -20.67 0.87 -20.63
N TYR A 283 -20.95 0.42 -19.40
CA TYR A 283 -20.84 1.25 -18.20
C TYR A 283 -19.93 0.60 -17.16
N TYR A 284 -19.17 1.43 -16.46
CA TYR A 284 -18.19 0.99 -15.48
C TYR A 284 -18.22 1.86 -14.23
N ASN A 285 -18.17 1.23 -13.06
CA ASN A 285 -17.81 1.89 -11.81
C ASN A 285 -16.32 2.22 -11.83
N VAL A 286 -15.99 3.47 -11.57
CA VAL A 286 -14.62 3.99 -11.50
C VAL A 286 -14.41 4.56 -10.12
N THR A 287 -13.31 4.18 -9.47
CA THR A 287 -12.87 4.71 -8.18
C THR A 287 -11.41 5.12 -8.26
N LEU A 288 -11.13 6.37 -7.87
CA LEU A 288 -9.79 6.92 -7.67
C LEU A 288 -9.42 6.74 -6.21
N ARG A 289 -8.73 5.65 -5.89
CA ARG A 289 -8.35 5.35 -4.50
C ARG A 289 -7.02 6.01 -4.16
N PRO A 290 -6.97 6.91 -3.16
CA PRO A 290 -5.71 7.47 -2.66
C PRO A 290 -4.76 6.36 -2.22
N LEU A 291 -3.48 6.40 -2.63
CA LEU A 291 -2.47 5.47 -2.15
C LEU A 291 -1.91 5.91 -0.80
N LEU A 292 -1.68 4.95 0.08
CA LEU A 292 -1.07 5.14 1.38
C LEU A 292 0.47 5.20 1.28
N PRO A 293 1.18 5.77 2.27
CA PRO A 293 2.63 5.96 2.20
C PRO A 293 3.44 4.67 1.96
N ASP A 294 3.07 3.58 2.64
CA ASP A 294 3.73 2.27 2.48
C ASP A 294 3.39 1.62 1.13
N GLU A 295 2.21 1.87 0.59
CA GLU A 295 1.77 1.32 -0.70
C GLU A 295 2.52 1.92 -1.88
N ILE A 296 2.72 3.25 -1.85
CA ILE A 296 3.53 3.96 -2.85
C ILE A 296 4.95 3.40 -2.88
N SER A 297 5.51 3.18 -1.70
CA SER A 297 6.91 2.82 -1.54
C SER A 297 7.18 1.31 -1.66
N SER A 298 6.16 0.48 -1.54
CA SER A 298 6.22 -0.97 -1.81
C SER A 298 5.76 -1.34 -3.22
N GLY A 299 5.06 -0.44 -3.90
CA GLY A 299 4.43 -0.73 -5.20
C GLY A 299 3.31 -1.75 -5.06
N LYS A 300 2.63 -1.78 -3.91
CA LYS A 300 1.53 -2.71 -3.62
C LYS A 300 0.38 -2.01 -2.95
N LEU A 301 -0.83 -2.29 -3.39
CA LEU A 301 -2.09 -1.76 -2.89
C LEU A 301 -2.69 -2.70 -1.84
N SER A 302 -3.10 -2.14 -0.71
CA SER A 302 -3.72 -2.89 0.39
C SER A 302 -5.22 -2.96 0.19
N MET A 303 -5.72 -4.17 -0.11
CA MET A 303 -7.15 -4.45 -0.22
C MET A 303 -7.46 -5.82 0.38
N LEU A 304 -8.72 -6.04 0.72
CA LEU A 304 -9.23 -7.32 1.18
C LEU A 304 -10.49 -7.68 0.39
N GLY A 305 -10.47 -8.87 -0.21
CA GLY A 305 -11.50 -9.37 -1.13
C GLY A 305 -12.50 -10.28 -0.43
N SER A 306 -13.64 -10.51 -1.10
CA SER A 306 -14.60 -11.51 -0.64
C SER A 306 -13.98 -12.91 -0.70
N GLN A 307 -14.31 -13.76 0.28
CA GLN A 307 -13.82 -15.14 0.43
C GLN A 307 -12.31 -15.34 0.60
N GLN A 308 -11.54 -14.28 0.89
CA GLN A 308 -10.16 -14.44 1.32
C GLN A 308 -10.08 -14.68 2.83
N SER A 309 -9.26 -15.67 3.22
CA SER A 309 -8.90 -15.94 4.61
C SER A 309 -7.59 -15.25 5.02
N SER A 310 -6.96 -14.51 4.09
CA SER A 310 -5.74 -13.77 4.38
C SER A 310 -5.66 -12.49 3.55
N TYR A 311 -4.96 -11.48 4.08
CA TYR A 311 -4.67 -10.25 3.38
C TYR A 311 -3.73 -10.49 2.18
N MET A 312 -4.08 -9.92 1.03
CA MET A 312 -3.25 -9.93 -0.17
C MET A 312 -2.91 -8.50 -0.59
N ALA A 313 -1.61 -8.20 -0.68
CA ALA A 313 -1.13 -6.95 -1.23
C ALA A 313 -1.09 -7.05 -2.77
N ILE A 314 -1.86 -6.20 -3.44
CA ILE A 314 -2.04 -6.22 -4.90
C ILE A 314 -0.92 -5.42 -5.57
N PRO A 315 -0.10 -6.00 -6.46
CA PRO A 315 0.91 -5.24 -7.21
C PRO A 315 0.32 -4.04 -7.97
N LEU A 316 0.98 -2.89 -7.85
CA LEU A 316 0.66 -1.67 -8.60
C LEU A 316 1.50 -1.61 -9.88
N ARG A 317 0.85 -1.38 -11.03
CA ARG A 317 1.53 -1.05 -12.29
C ARG A 317 1.26 0.37 -12.71
N GLU A 318 2.28 1.04 -13.18
CA GLU A 318 2.21 2.46 -13.52
C GLU A 318 1.65 2.67 -14.93
N GLY A 319 0.70 3.60 -15.07
CA GLY A 319 0.29 4.13 -16.35
C GLY A 319 -0.70 3.31 -17.17
N GLY A 320 -1.01 2.08 -16.78
CA GLY A 320 -2.06 1.27 -17.42
C GLY A 320 -1.76 -0.23 -17.46
N PRO A 321 -2.66 -1.00 -18.09
CA PRO A 321 -2.42 -2.39 -18.42
C PRO A 321 -1.48 -2.50 -19.63
N GLU A 322 -0.37 -3.22 -19.49
CA GLU A 322 0.49 -3.68 -20.60
C GLU A 322 0.12 -5.11 -21.01
#